data_AF-C5R8J3-F1
#
_entry.id   AF-C5R8J3-F1
#
_cell.length_a   1.000
_cell.length_b   1.000
_cell.length_c   1.000
_cell.angle_alpha   90.00
_cell.angle_beta   90.00
_cell.angle_gamma   90.00
#
_symmetry.space_group_name_H-M   'P 1'
#
loop_
_entity.id
_entity.type
_entity.pdbx_description
1 polymer ?
#
loop_
_entity_poly.entity_id
_entity_poly.type
_entity_poly.pdbx_seq_one_letter_code
_entity_poly.pdbx_strand_id
1 'polypeptide(L)'
;MQLNLNNLTMLAHHKGGGSSANGRDSAGRRLGTKRADGQDIKAGSIIYRQRGTHIYPGVNVGRGNDDTLFALTDGVVKFGRLGRDKRQVSVVSREEYKEIIAK
;
A
#
# COMPACT_ATOMS: atom_id res chain seq x y z
N MET A 1 29.02 65.05 -30.28
CA MET A 1 29.65 64.96 -28.94
C MET A 1 28.62 64.34 -28.00
N GLN A 2 28.93 63.13 -27.53
CA GLN A 2 28.25 62.26 -26.56
C GLN A 2 26.70 62.29 -26.42
N LEU A 3 26.06 61.32 -27.07
CA LEU A 3 24.85 60.68 -26.52
C LEU A 3 25.26 59.86 -25.29
N ASN A 4 24.85 60.27 -24.09
CA ASN A 4 24.99 59.47 -22.88
C ASN A 4 23.92 58.39 -22.84
N LEU A 5 24.19 57.33 -23.61
CA LEU A 5 23.38 56.14 -23.73
C LEU A 5 24.12 54.96 -23.06
N ASN A 6 24.46 55.09 -21.78
CA ASN A 6 25.12 54.03 -21.03
C ASN A 6 24.18 53.48 -19.95
N ASN A 7 23.34 52.55 -20.39
CA ASN A 7 23.27 51.22 -19.79
C ASN A 7 22.99 51.12 -18.28
N LEU A 8 22.09 51.94 -17.72
CA LEU A 8 21.57 51.70 -16.36
C LEU A 8 20.41 50.67 -16.31
N THR A 9 20.31 49.79 -17.30
CA THR A 9 19.54 48.54 -17.21
C THR A 9 20.41 47.37 -16.73
N MET A 10 21.50 47.65 -15.98
CA MET A 10 22.24 46.60 -15.29
C MET A 10 21.34 46.02 -14.18
N LEU A 11 20.96 44.76 -14.34
CA LEU A 11 20.50 43.84 -13.28
C LEU A 11 19.02 43.83 -12.87
N ALA A 12 18.09 44.28 -13.71
CA ALA A 12 16.68 43.92 -13.51
C ALA A 12 16.34 42.55 -14.12
N HIS A 13 17.14 41.50 -13.83
CA HIS A 13 16.65 40.14 -13.96
C HIS A 13 15.84 39.87 -12.69
N HIS A 14 14.51 39.79 -12.82
CA HIS A 14 13.67 39.34 -11.72
C HIS A 14 14.04 37.89 -11.37
N LYS A 15 15.01 37.70 -10.48
CA LYS A 15 15.22 36.46 -9.73
C LYS A 15 14.18 36.40 -8.60
N GLY A 16 12.93 36.67 -8.92
CA GLY A 16 11.81 36.51 -7.99
C GLY A 16 11.27 35.09 -8.06
N GLY A 17 12.15 34.09 -8.00
CA GLY A 17 11.73 32.71 -7.79
C GLY A 17 11.42 32.52 -6.31
N GLY A 18 10.21 32.86 -5.87
CA GLY A 18 9.76 32.51 -4.52
C GLY A 18 9.82 30.99 -4.37
N SER A 19 10.53 30.49 -3.36
CA SER A 19 10.49 29.08 -3.03
C SER A 19 9.12 28.75 -2.45
N SER A 20 8.21 28.20 -3.27
CA SER A 20 7.03 27.55 -2.74
C SER A 20 7.50 26.35 -1.91
N ALA A 21 7.39 26.43 -0.58
CA ALA A 21 7.77 25.35 0.31
C ALA A 21 6.80 24.18 0.10
N ASN A 22 7.20 23.20 -0.71
CA ASN A 22 6.49 21.95 -0.91
C ASN A 22 6.71 21.05 0.32
N GLY A 23 6.16 21.46 1.47
CA GLY A 23 6.28 20.78 2.77
C GLY A 23 4.99 20.14 3.27
N ARG A 24 4.01 19.88 2.38
CA ARG A 24 2.75 19.23 2.75
C ARG A 24 2.91 17.73 2.62
N ASP A 25 2.85 17.03 3.75
CA ASP A 25 2.78 15.57 3.78
C ASP A 25 1.54 15.11 4.54
N SER A 26 1.06 13.93 4.19
CA SER A 26 -0.06 13.26 4.87
C SER A 26 0.45 12.32 5.95
N ALA A 27 -0.29 12.21 7.05
CA ALA A 27 0.02 11.21 8.06
C ALA A 27 -0.03 9.78 7.48
N GLY A 28 0.90 8.92 7.94
CA GLY A 28 0.94 7.52 7.56
C GLY A 28 -0.36 6.77 7.87
N ARG A 29 -0.91 6.08 6.86
CA ARG A 29 -2.21 5.39 6.95
C ARG A 29 -2.17 3.98 7.56
N ARG A 30 -0.99 3.52 8.02
CA ARG A 30 -0.77 2.21 8.67
C ARG A 30 -1.32 1.02 7.86
N LEU A 31 -1.15 1.07 6.54
CA LEU A 31 -1.49 -0.01 5.61
C LEU A 31 -0.58 -1.24 5.83
N GLY A 32 -0.85 -2.32 5.09
CA GLY A 32 -0.06 -3.55 5.09
C GLY A 32 -0.68 -4.70 5.89
N THR A 33 0.13 -5.75 6.05
CA THR A 33 -0.22 -7.01 6.70
C THR A 33 -0.50 -6.81 8.19
N LYS A 34 -1.55 -7.48 8.68
CA LYS A 34 -1.94 -7.52 10.10
C LYS A 34 -1.84 -8.93 10.70
N ARG A 35 -1.88 -9.97 9.86
CA ARG A 35 -1.64 -11.37 10.22
C ARG A 35 -0.70 -12.01 9.21
N ALA A 36 0.32 -12.70 9.70
CA ALA A 36 1.34 -13.34 8.88
C ALA A 36 0.89 -14.73 8.40
N ASP A 37 1.61 -15.30 7.44
CA ASP A 37 1.44 -16.69 6.99
C ASP A 37 1.62 -17.65 8.17
N GLY A 38 0.73 -18.63 8.32
CA GLY A 38 0.78 -19.64 9.37
C GLY A 38 0.27 -19.18 10.75
N GLN A 39 -0.22 -17.95 10.88
CA GLN A 39 -0.85 -17.49 12.12
C GLN A 39 -2.31 -17.89 12.21
N ASP A 40 -2.74 -18.26 13.42
CA ASP A 40 -4.14 -18.50 13.73
C ASP A 40 -4.92 -17.18 13.71
N ILE A 41 -6.14 -17.21 13.18
CA ILE A 41 -7.01 -16.06 13.01
C ILE A 41 -8.44 -16.41 13.39
N LYS A 42 -9.14 -15.42 13.98
CA LYS A 42 -10.58 -15.51 14.23
C LYS A 42 -11.39 -14.90 13.11
N ALA A 43 -12.60 -15.40 12.89
CA ALA A 43 -13.59 -14.82 11.99
C ALA A 43 -13.79 -13.32 12.28
N GLY A 44 -13.90 -12.52 11.23
CA GLY A 44 -14.01 -11.06 11.29
C GLY A 44 -12.68 -10.32 11.50
N SER A 45 -11.58 -11.01 11.81
CA SER A 45 -10.29 -10.34 12.00
C SER A 45 -9.69 -9.86 10.68
N ILE A 46 -9.01 -8.71 10.72
CA ILE A 46 -8.33 -8.12 9.55
C ILE A 46 -7.02 -8.85 9.27
N ILE A 47 -6.82 -9.23 8.00
CA ILE A 47 -5.60 -9.89 7.50
C ILE A 47 -4.66 -8.86 6.87
N TYR A 48 -5.18 -7.99 6.00
CA TYR A 48 -4.37 -7.04 5.23
C TYR A 48 -5.16 -5.77 4.93
N ARG A 49 -4.56 -4.59 5.17
CA ARG A 49 -5.12 -3.29 4.76
C ARG A 49 -4.38 -2.78 3.55
N GLN A 50 -5.08 -2.51 2.44
CA GLN A 50 -4.47 -2.10 1.18
C GLN A 50 -5.17 -0.88 0.58
N ARG A 51 -4.57 -0.35 -0.50
CA ARG A 51 -5.22 0.58 -1.42
C ARG A 51 -5.18 -0.07 -2.79
N GLY A 52 -6.35 -0.31 -3.39
CA GLY A 52 -6.45 -1.24 -4.49
C GLY A 52 -6.21 -2.68 -4.04
N THR A 53 -6.35 -3.63 -4.97
CA THR A 53 -6.22 -5.07 -4.69
C THR A 53 -4.83 -5.58 -5.08
N HIS A 54 -3.85 -5.41 -4.19
CA HIS A 54 -2.51 -6.01 -4.35
C HIS A 54 -2.50 -7.51 -4.02
N ILE A 55 -3.22 -7.86 -2.95
CA ILE A 55 -3.50 -9.25 -2.59
C ILE A 55 -4.99 -9.49 -2.79
N TYR A 56 -5.30 -10.58 -3.47
CA TYR A 56 -6.66 -10.98 -3.80
C TYR A 56 -7.26 -11.83 -2.67
N PRO A 57 -8.58 -11.72 -2.44
CA PRO A 57 -9.27 -12.64 -1.54
C PRO A 57 -9.25 -14.06 -2.14
N GLY A 58 -8.84 -15.03 -1.32
CA GLY A 58 -8.92 -16.45 -1.61
C GLY A 58 -10.07 -17.11 -0.84
N VAL A 59 -9.85 -18.37 -0.43
CA VAL A 59 -10.85 -19.17 0.28
C VAL A 59 -11.06 -18.59 1.69
N ASN A 60 -12.33 -18.46 2.11
CA ASN A 60 -12.74 -17.94 3.43
C ASN A 60 -12.23 -16.52 3.76
N VAL A 61 -11.95 -15.69 2.74
CA VAL A 61 -11.52 -14.31 2.91
C VAL A 61 -12.49 -13.36 2.21
N GLY A 62 -12.99 -12.38 2.96
CA GLY A 62 -13.81 -11.30 2.43
C GLY A 62 -12.97 -10.08 2.06
N ARG A 63 -13.48 -9.27 1.13
CA ARG A 63 -12.92 -7.96 0.77
C ARG A 63 -13.93 -6.86 1.14
N GLY A 64 -13.49 -5.90 1.95
CA GLY A 64 -14.27 -4.72 2.32
C GLY A 64 -14.31 -3.66 1.21
N ASN A 65 -15.10 -2.61 1.41
CA ASN A 65 -15.22 -1.50 0.46
C ASN A 65 -13.91 -0.70 0.29
N ASP A 66 -13.07 -0.65 1.33
CA ASP A 66 -11.74 -0.01 1.27
C ASP A 66 -10.62 -0.98 0.85
N ASP A 67 -10.97 -2.09 0.20
CA ASP A 67 -10.12 -3.21 -0.20
C ASP A 67 -9.46 -3.99 0.96
N THR A 68 -9.81 -3.70 2.22
CA THR A 68 -9.30 -4.46 3.37
C THR A 68 -9.75 -5.92 3.30
N LEU A 69 -8.80 -6.84 3.52
CA LEU A 69 -9.06 -8.27 3.58
C LEU A 69 -9.30 -8.71 5.03
N PHE A 70 -10.35 -9.51 5.23
CA PHE A 70 -10.73 -10.04 6.55
C PHE A 70 -11.14 -11.50 6.46
N ALA A 71 -10.99 -12.24 7.56
CA ALA A 71 -11.37 -13.64 7.65
C ALA A 71 -12.89 -13.80 7.76
N LEU A 72 -13.46 -14.74 7.00
CA LEU A 72 -14.86 -15.14 7.13
C LEU A 72 -15.05 -16.26 8.17
N THR A 73 -14.02 -17.07 8.37
CA THR A 73 -14.02 -18.21 9.30
C THR A 73 -12.80 -18.17 10.21
N ASP A 74 -12.83 -18.93 11.31
CA ASP A 74 -11.65 -19.22 12.10
C ASP A 74 -10.71 -20.16 11.32
N GLY A 75 -9.40 -20.07 11.57
CA GLY A 75 -8.42 -20.95 10.94
C GLY A 75 -7.01 -20.37 10.93
N VAL A 76 -6.25 -20.70 9.89
CA VAL A 76 -4.87 -20.27 9.68
C VAL A 76 -4.75 -19.49 8.39
N VAL A 77 -4.04 -18.36 8.43
CA VAL A 77 -3.80 -17.53 7.24
C VAL A 77 -2.75 -18.19 6.34
N LYS A 78 -3.10 -18.40 5.06
CA LYS A 78 -2.17 -18.84 4.02
C LYS A 78 -2.11 -17.85 2.86
N PHE A 79 -0.93 -17.29 2.62
CA PHE A 79 -0.60 -16.56 1.41
C PHE A 79 -0.12 -17.52 0.31
N GLY A 80 -0.62 -17.30 -0.91
CA GLY A 80 -0.28 -18.07 -2.09
C GLY A 80 -0.19 -17.20 -3.35
N ARG A 81 0.34 -17.77 -4.43
CA ARG A 81 0.27 -17.13 -5.76
C ARG A 81 -1.10 -17.36 -6.38
N LEU A 82 -1.55 -16.37 -7.15
CA LEU A 82 -2.71 -16.45 -8.03
C LEU A 82 -2.21 -16.27 -9.47
N GLY A 83 -2.01 -17.37 -10.18
CA GLY A 83 -1.41 -17.37 -11.51
C GLY A 83 0.06 -16.90 -11.50
N ARG A 84 0.46 -16.17 -12.55
CA ARG A 84 1.85 -15.75 -12.75
C ARG A 84 2.29 -14.65 -11.79
N ASP A 85 1.55 -13.54 -11.77
CA ASP A 85 2.03 -12.28 -11.15
C ASP A 85 1.23 -11.85 -9.90
N LYS A 86 0.01 -12.38 -9.72
CA LYS A 86 -0.88 -11.98 -8.61
C LYS A 86 -0.64 -12.85 -7.38
N ARG A 87 -1.05 -12.34 -6.23
CA ARG A 87 -1.02 -13.05 -4.95
C ARG A 87 -2.41 -13.08 -4.35
N GLN A 88 -2.72 -14.13 -3.60
CA GLN A 88 -3.96 -14.24 -2.87
C GLN A 88 -3.70 -14.66 -1.42
N VAL A 89 -4.69 -14.46 -0.58
CA VAL A 89 -4.68 -14.95 0.80
C VAL A 89 -5.96 -15.73 1.08
N SER A 90 -5.80 -16.89 1.68
CA SER A 90 -6.88 -17.79 2.10
C SER A 90 -6.80 -18.03 3.61
N VAL A 91 -7.93 -18.39 4.20
CA VAL A 91 -7.98 -18.95 5.56
C VAL A 91 -8.38 -20.42 5.45
N VAL A 92 -7.51 -21.28 5.94
CA VAL A 92 -7.64 -22.75 5.88
C VAL A 92 -7.64 -23.35 7.28
N SER A 93 -8.06 -24.60 7.45
CA SER A 93 -7.94 -25.27 8.75
C SER A 93 -6.47 -25.52 9.12
N ARG A 94 -6.20 -25.79 10.39
CA ARG A 94 -4.83 -26.06 10.85
C ARG A 94 -4.28 -27.36 10.27
N GLU A 95 -5.14 -28.34 10.06
CA GLU A 95 -4.83 -29.63 9.44
C GLU A 95 -4.46 -29.43 7.97
N GLU A 96 -5.31 -28.73 7.21
CA GLU A 96 -5.09 -28.44 5.80
C GLU A 96 -3.82 -27.60 5.59
N TYR A 97 -3.56 -26.63 6.47
CA TYR A 97 -2.31 -25.85 6.41
C TYR A 97 -1.07 -26.73 6.52
N LYS A 98 -1.08 -27.73 7.41
CA LYS A 98 0.06 -28.66 7.58
C LYS A 98 0.24 -29.51 6.34
N GLU A 99 -0.83 -30.01 5.74
CA GLU A 99 -0.78 -30.79 4.50
C GLU A 99 -0.22 -29.99 3.32
N ILE A 100 -0.55 -28.69 3.24
CA ILE A 100 -0.05 -27.79 2.19
C ILE A 100 1.46 -27.54 2.35
N ILE A 101 1.96 -27.41 3.58
CA ILE A 101 3.39 -27.17 3.86
C ILE A 101 4.22 -28.44 3.72
N ALA A 102 3.63 -29.61 3.99
CA ALA A 102 4.31 -30.89 3.93
C ALA A 102 4.48 -31.44 2.49
N LYS A 103 3.75 -30.87 1.53
CA LYS A 103 3.89 -31.15 0.09
C LYS A 103 4.94 -30.24 -0.53
#